data_AF-A0A370AHY3-F1
#
_entry.id   AF-A0A370AHY3-F1
#
_cell.length_a   1.000
_cell.length_b   1.000
_cell.length_c   1.000
_cell.angle_alpha   90.00
_cell.angle_beta   90.00
_cell.angle_gamma   90.00
#
_symmetry.space_group_name_H-M   'P 1'
#
loop_
_entity.id
_entity.type
_entity.pdbx_description
1 polymer ?
#
loop_
_entity_poly.entity_id
_entity_poly.type
_entity_poly.pdbx_seq_one_letter_code
_entity_poly.pdbx_strand_id
1 'polypeptide(L)'
;MNRIPDVTAGEILNEEFLKPMGISAYRLSKDTNMPATRISEIIKGRRRITADTALRLSTYFGNSAEFWLGIQDEYDLRIERIKIREELGKIPHAVAS
;
A
#
# COMPACT_ATOMS: atom_id res chain seq x y z
N MET A 1 -21.41 11.37 -6.32
CA MET A 1 -19.97 11.13 -6.53
C MET A 1 -19.68 9.72 -6.05
N ASN A 2 -19.41 8.80 -6.97
CA ASN A 2 -19.01 7.44 -6.60
C ASN A 2 -17.72 7.56 -5.78
N ARG A 3 -17.77 7.13 -4.51
CA ARG A 3 -16.55 6.91 -3.73
C ARG A 3 -15.72 5.92 -4.54
N ILE A 4 -14.56 6.37 -5.04
CA ILE A 4 -13.51 5.45 -5.46
C ILE A 4 -13.32 4.54 -4.24
N PRO A 5 -13.46 3.21 -4.36
CA PRO A 5 -13.23 2.31 -3.23
C PRO A 5 -11.91 2.69 -2.56
N ASP A 6 -11.83 2.62 -1.24
CA ASP A 6 -10.62 2.96 -0.48
C ASP A 6 -9.51 1.93 -0.74
N VAL A 7 -9.08 1.80 -2.00
CA VAL A 7 -8.14 0.79 -2.47
C VAL A 7 -6.88 0.90 -1.64
N THR A 8 -6.59 -0.15 -0.90
CA THR A 8 -5.38 -0.30 -0.10
C THR A 8 -4.35 -1.16 -0.82
N ALA A 9 -3.08 -1.06 -0.43
CA ALA A 9 -2.05 -1.99 -0.88
C ALA A 9 -2.39 -3.46 -0.52
N GLY A 10 -3.11 -3.68 0.58
CA GLY A 10 -3.60 -4.99 0.98
C GLY A 10 -4.63 -5.59 0.04
N GLU A 11 -5.59 -4.77 -0.40
CA GLU A 11 -6.60 -5.17 -1.38
C GLU A 11 -5.97 -5.44 -2.75
N ILE A 12 -5.07 -4.57 -3.23
CA ILE A 12 -4.31 -4.79 -4.47
C ILE A 12 -3.54 -6.12 -4.37
N LEU A 13 -2.79 -6.33 -3.29
CA LEU A 13 -2.04 -7.57 -3.08
C LEU A 13 -2.95 -8.80 -3.15
N ASN A 14 -4.13 -8.74 -2.53
CA ASN A 14 -5.03 -9.89 -2.47
C ASN A 14 -5.76 -10.15 -3.80
N GLU A 15 -6.37 -9.12 -4.37
CA GLU A 15 -7.27 -9.23 -5.52
C GLU A 15 -6.51 -9.30 -6.86
N GLU A 16 -5.39 -8.60 -6.99
CA GLU A 16 -4.66 -8.49 -8.27
C GLU A 16 -3.46 -9.44 -8.38
N PHE A 17 -2.95 -9.95 -7.25
CA PHE A 17 -1.78 -10.83 -7.24
C PHE A 17 -2.10 -12.21 -6.64
N LEU A 18 -2.52 -12.27 -5.38
CA LEU A 18 -2.67 -13.56 -4.69
C LEU A 18 -3.79 -14.43 -5.28
N LYS A 19 -4.99 -13.89 -5.45
CA LYS A 19 -6.12 -14.64 -6.03
C LYS A 19 -5.86 -15.08 -7.48
N PRO A 20 -5.43 -14.19 -8.41
CA PRO A 20 -5.21 -14.59 -9.80
C PRO A 20 -4.09 -15.61 -9.97
N MET A 21 -3.06 -15.56 -9.12
CA MET A 21 -1.92 -16.48 -9.18
C MET A 21 -2.14 -17.76 -8.34
N GLY A 22 -3.26 -17.89 -7.61
CA GLY A 22 -3.52 -19.02 -6.72
C GLY A 22 -2.52 -19.14 -5.57
N ILE A 23 -1.99 -18.01 -5.08
CA ILE A 23 -0.98 -17.96 -4.02
C ILE A 23 -1.66 -17.70 -2.68
N SER A 24 -1.47 -18.59 -1.72
CA SER A 24 -1.95 -18.37 -0.36
C SER A 24 -1.05 -17.39 0.41
N ALA A 25 -1.60 -16.71 1.42
CA ALA A 25 -0.81 -15.89 2.34
C ALA A 25 0.31 -16.69 3.04
N TYR A 26 0.07 -17.99 3.31
CA TYR A 26 1.08 -18.89 3.84
C TYR A 26 2.22 -19.15 2.84
N ARG A 27 1.89 -19.39 1.57
CA ARG A 27 2.90 -19.55 0.52
C ARG A 27 3.71 -18.28 0.34
N LEU A 28 3.05 -17.11 0.24
CA LEU A 28 3.74 -15.82 0.18
C LEU A 28 4.69 -15.64 1.38
N SER A 29 4.25 -16.00 2.58
CA SER A 29 5.08 -15.94 3.80
C SER A 29 6.38 -16.74 3.66
N LYS A 30 6.28 -17.99 3.19
CA LYS A 30 7.44 -18.86 2.99
C LYS A 30 8.36 -18.33 1.90
N ASP A 31 7.80 -17.96 0.75
CA ASP A 31 8.60 -17.59 -0.42
C ASP A 31 9.30 -16.23 -0.23
N THR A 32 8.71 -15.32 0.54
CA THR A 32 9.28 -13.97 0.78
C THR A 32 10.03 -13.83 2.11
N ASN A 33 10.10 -14.91 2.90
CA ASN A 33 10.64 -14.91 4.26
C ASN A 33 10.02 -13.80 5.14
N MET A 34 8.72 -13.57 4.99
CA MET A 34 7.96 -12.63 5.83
C MET A 34 7.07 -13.43 6.79
N PRO A 35 6.88 -12.98 8.06
CA PRO A 35 5.91 -13.61 8.95
C PRO A 35 4.50 -13.61 8.35
N ALA A 36 3.78 -14.73 8.42
CA ALA A 36 2.41 -14.83 7.92
C ALA A 36 1.46 -13.80 8.57
N THR A 37 1.72 -13.46 9.83
CA THR A 37 1.01 -12.37 10.54
C THR A 37 1.21 -11.02 9.86
N ARG A 38 2.43 -10.70 9.41
CA ARG A 38 2.72 -9.46 8.67
C ARG A 38 1.86 -9.40 7.40
N ILE A 39 1.84 -10.47 6.62
CA ILE A 39 1.05 -10.56 5.37
C ILE A 39 -0.44 -10.45 5.66
N SER A 40 -0.95 -11.14 6.68
CA SER A 40 -2.36 -11.06 7.06
C SER A 40 -2.77 -9.65 7.48
N GLU A 41 -1.93 -8.94 8.23
CA GLU A 41 -2.19 -7.56 8.62
C GLU A 41 -2.13 -6.59 7.43
N ILE A 42 -1.24 -6.82 6.46
CA ILE A 42 -1.20 -6.05 5.22
C ILE A 42 -2.49 -6.26 4.42
N ILE A 43 -2.90 -7.50 4.17
CA ILE A 43 -4.14 -7.83 3.43
C ILE A 43 -5.37 -7.20 4.10
N LYS A 44 -5.39 -7.14 5.44
CA LYS A 44 -6.48 -6.51 6.21
C LYS A 44 -6.38 -4.97 6.30
N GLY A 45 -5.37 -4.35 5.69
CA GLY A 45 -5.13 -2.91 5.79
C GLY A 45 -4.71 -2.41 7.18
N ARG A 46 -4.35 -3.33 8.09
CA ARG A 46 -3.93 -3.02 9.48
C ARG A 46 -2.44 -2.77 9.62
N ARG A 47 -1.67 -3.08 8.57
CA ARG A 47 -0.24 -2.81 8.48
C ARG A 47 0.10 -2.19 7.13
N ARG A 48 0.90 -1.13 7.18
CA ARG A 48 1.42 -0.46 5.99
C ARG A 48 2.51 -1.28 5.29
N ILE A 49 2.64 -1.09 3.99
CA ILE A 49 3.81 -1.49 3.23
C ILE A 49 4.99 -0.59 3.61
N THR A 50 6.10 -1.22 4.00
CA THR A 50 7.39 -0.55 4.24
C THR A 50 8.34 -0.80 3.08
N ALA A 51 9.49 -0.12 3.02
CA ALA A 51 10.52 -0.40 2.02
C ALA A 51 10.97 -1.88 2.01
N ASP A 52 11.20 -2.49 3.18
CA ASP A 52 11.51 -3.93 3.29
C ASP A 52 10.40 -4.81 2.69
N THR A 53 9.14 -4.48 2.97
CA THR A 53 7.99 -5.22 2.40
C THR A 53 7.92 -5.04 0.89
N ALA A 54 8.06 -3.81 0.40
CA ALA A 54 8.02 -3.48 -1.02
C ALA A 54 9.13 -4.19 -1.81
N LEU A 55 10.36 -4.23 -1.28
CA LEU A 55 11.48 -4.96 -1.90
C LEU A 55 11.23 -6.47 -1.99
N ARG A 56 10.60 -7.05 -0.96
CA ARG A 56 10.25 -8.48 -0.97
C ARG A 56 9.13 -8.80 -1.96
N LEU A 57 8.08 -7.98 -1.98
CA LEU A 57 6.96 -8.15 -2.90
C LEU A 57 7.40 -7.92 -4.36
N SER A 58 8.19 -6.89 -4.64
CA SER A 58 8.74 -6.62 -5.97
C SER A 58 9.64 -7.74 -6.46
N THR A 59 10.54 -8.25 -5.61
CA THR A 59 11.38 -9.41 -5.95
C THR A 59 10.53 -10.64 -6.28
N TYR A 60 9.44 -10.87 -5.54
CA TYR A 60 8.60 -12.05 -5.72
C TYR A 60 7.65 -11.94 -6.94
N PHE A 61 7.07 -10.77 -7.19
CA PHE A 61 6.07 -10.57 -8.24
C PHE A 61 6.63 -9.95 -9.53
N GLY A 62 7.89 -9.50 -9.54
CA GLY A 62 8.56 -8.97 -10.72
C GLY A 62 8.18 -7.53 -11.11
N ASN A 63 7.42 -6.82 -10.28
CA ASN A 63 7.19 -5.38 -10.42
C ASN A 63 8.21 -4.57 -9.60
N SER A 64 8.07 -3.24 -9.56
CA SER A 64 9.02 -2.38 -8.84
C SER A 64 8.64 -2.19 -7.36
N ALA A 65 9.61 -1.83 -6.51
CA ALA A 65 9.32 -1.50 -5.11
C ALA A 65 8.50 -0.20 -5.01
N GLU A 66 8.73 0.74 -5.93
CA GLU A 66 8.02 2.01 -6.08
C GLU A 66 6.55 1.80 -6.41
N PHE A 67 6.19 0.72 -7.12
CA PHE A 67 4.79 0.37 -7.33
C PHE A 67 4.07 0.14 -5.99
N TRP A 68 4.67 -0.66 -5.11
CA TRP A 68 4.08 -0.97 -3.80
C TRP A 68 4.08 0.22 -2.85
N LEU A 69 5.17 1.00 -2.83
CA LEU A 69 5.25 2.22 -2.03
C LEU A 69 4.29 3.30 -2.55
N GLY A 70 4.15 3.45 -3.86
CA GLY A 70 3.22 4.42 -4.46
C GLY A 70 1.77 4.20 -4.04
N ILE A 71 1.32 2.94 -3.98
CA ILE A 71 -0.04 2.62 -3.48
C ILE A 71 -0.19 2.99 -2.00
N GLN A 72 0.83 2.71 -1.19
CA GLN A 72 0.82 3.08 0.23
C GLN A 72 0.80 4.60 0.43
N ASP A 73 1.64 5.32 -0.31
CA ASP A 73 1.77 6.76 -0.24
C ASP A 73 0.49 7.45 -0.70
N GLU A 74 -0.14 6.98 -1.79
CA GLU A 74 -1.42 7.52 -2.26
C GLU A 74 -2.51 7.33 -1.20
N TYR A 75 -2.59 6.16 -0.59
CA TYR A 75 -3.54 5.89 0.50
C TYR A 75 -3.29 6.82 1.70
N ASP A 76 -2.04 6.89 2.18
CA ASP A 76 -1.67 7.71 3.34
C ASP A 76 -1.95 9.20 3.08
N LEU A 77 -1.60 9.70 1.89
CA LEU A 77 -1.88 11.07 1.47
C LEU A 77 -3.38 11.36 1.38
N ARG A 78 -4.19 10.42 0.86
CA ARG A 78 -5.64 10.58 0.76
C ARG A 78 -6.28 10.70 2.14
N ILE A 79 -5.94 9.79 3.06
CA ILE A 79 -6.47 9.78 4.42
C ILE A 79 -6.04 11.04 5.18
N GLU A 80 -4.76 11.39 5.14
CA GLU A 80 -4.27 12.56 5.88
C GLU A 80 -4.84 13.85 5.28
N ARG A 81 -4.92 13.99 3.96
CA ARG A 81 -5.52 15.17 3.30
C ARG A 81 -6.96 15.42 3.73
N ILE A 82 -7.75 14.37 3.96
CA ILE A 82 -9.12 14.51 4.47
C ILE A 82 -9.09 15.04 5.90
N LYS A 83 -8.21 14.48 6.74
CA LYS A 83 -8.08 14.82 8.15
C LYS A 83 -7.60 16.25 8.39
N ILE A 84 -6.63 16.73 7.61
CA ILE A 84 -6.03 18.08 7.78
C ILE A 84 -6.48 19.08 6.70
N ARG A 85 -7.62 18.83 6.03
CA ARG A 85 -8.07 19.62 4.88
C ARG A 85 -8.14 21.14 5.15
N GLU A 86 -8.70 21.51 6.30
CA GLU A 86 -8.87 22.93 6.67
C GLU A 86 -7.55 23.62 6.98
N GLU A 87 -6.61 22.90 7.58
CA GLU A 87 -5.26 23.41 7.87
C GLU A 87 -4.47 23.60 6.58
N LEU A 88 -4.50 22.62 5.66
CA LEU A 88 -3.86 22.71 4.35
C LEU A 88 -4.34 23.94 3.55
N GLY A 89 -5.63 24.28 3.64
CA GLY A 89 -6.20 25.45 2.95
C GLY A 89 -5.69 26.81 3.45
N LYS A 90 -5.02 26.85 4.62
CA LYS A 90 -4.46 28.07 5.21
C LYS A 90 -2.97 28.24 4.88
N ILE A 91 -2.32 27.23 4.29
CA ILE A 91 -0.88 27.26 4.01
C ILE A 91 -0.63 28.08 2.73
N PRO A 92 0.19 29.15 2.77
CA PRO A 92 0.50 29.94 1.58
C PRO A 92 1.47 29.20 0.63
N HIS A 93 1.42 29.55 -0.66
CA HIS A 93 2.39 29.06 -1.63
C HIS A 93 3.68 29.89 -1.55
N ALA A 94 4.83 29.21 -1.54
CA ALA A 94 6.12 29.87 -1.71
C ALA A 94 6.21 30.46 -3.12
N VAL A 95 6.50 31.76 -3.19
CA VAL A 95 6.78 32.47 -4.44
C VAL A 95 8.28 32.65 -4.55
N ALA A 96 8.87 32.21 -5.67
CA ALA A 96 10.27 32.51 -5.96
C ALA A 96 10.42 34.01 -6.25
N SER A 97 11.46 34.61 -5.68
CA SER A 97 11.84 36.03 -5.90
C SER A 97 12.63 36.19 -7.19
#